data_AF-A8ZLC7-F1
#
_entry.id   AF-A8ZLC7-F1
#
_cell.length_a   1.000
_cell.length_b   1.000
_cell.length_c   1.000
_cell.angle_alpha   90.00
_cell.angle_beta   90.00
_cell.angle_gamma   90.00
#
_symmetry.space_group_name_H-M   'P 1'
#
loop_
_entity.id
_entity.type
_entity.pdbx_description
1 polymer ?
#
loop_
_entity_poly.entity_id
_entity_poly.type
_entity_poly.pdbx_seq_one_letter_code
_entity_poly.pdbx_strand_id
1 'polypeptide(L)'
;MTQIPSLTHQQLELLRLAKKNSVEELQLFYEFPVVDGDEPPVVHPQFIQELIDIHLIQVREIEASVLASEFQQSSWTEYCEDLDFPAQVDWDRWRQGIITQLGEGVEQLMSPGKGLGQFTKVWIREIRIRAVQPSNL
;
A
#
# COMPACT_ATOMS: atom_id res chain seq x y z
N MET A 1 -1.73 -34.61 4.48
CA MET A 1 -1.00 -33.63 5.29
C MET A 1 -1.08 -32.30 4.56
N THR A 2 -1.94 -31.40 5.01
CA THR A 2 -1.99 -30.02 4.50
C THR A 2 -0.69 -29.33 4.90
N GLN A 3 0.21 -29.13 3.95
CA GLN A 3 1.38 -28.27 4.17
C GLN A 3 0.84 -26.86 4.42
N ILE A 4 0.93 -26.39 5.66
CA ILE A 4 0.69 -24.98 5.95
C ILE A 4 1.91 -24.25 5.37
N PRO A 5 1.75 -23.42 4.33
CA PRO A 5 2.86 -22.66 3.77
C PRO A 5 3.46 -21.77 4.87
N SER A 6 4.79 -21.62 4.88
CA SER A 6 5.46 -20.71 5.81
C SER A 6 5.07 -19.27 5.45
N LEU A 7 4.12 -18.71 6.18
CA LEU A 7 3.67 -17.33 5.99
C LEU A 7 4.74 -16.34 6.44
N THR A 8 4.85 -15.22 5.73
CA THR A 8 5.71 -14.11 6.14
C THR A 8 5.16 -13.42 7.40
N HIS A 9 6.00 -12.63 8.08
CA HIS A 9 5.55 -11.87 9.25
C HIS A 9 4.40 -10.90 8.91
N GLN A 10 4.45 -10.26 7.74
CA GLN A 10 3.38 -9.37 7.26
C GLN A 10 2.06 -10.12 7.04
N GLN A 11 2.12 -11.31 6.42
CA GLN A 11 0.95 -12.17 6.22
C GLN A 11 0.34 -12.63 7.53
N LEU A 12 1.16 -12.98 8.52
CA LEU A 12 0.70 -13.39 9.85
C LEU A 12 0.01 -12.24 10.59
N GLU A 13 0.59 -11.03 10.58
CA GLU A 13 -0.04 -9.87 11.21
C GLU A 13 -1.35 -9.48 10.50
N LEU A 14 -1.39 -9.51 9.17
CA LEU A 14 -2.62 -9.26 8.42
C LEU A 14 -3.72 -10.26 8.82
N LEU A 15 -3.41 -11.56 8.88
CA LEU A 15 -4.36 -12.57 9.33
C LEU A 15 -4.77 -12.37 10.79
N ARG A 16 -3.85 -11.96 11.66
CA ARG A 16 -4.13 -11.67 13.07
C ARG A 16 -5.14 -10.53 13.18
N LEU A 17 -4.94 -9.45 12.44
CA LEU A 17 -5.84 -8.29 12.38
C LEU A 17 -7.21 -8.67 11.80
N ALA A 18 -7.23 -9.38 10.67
CA ALA A 18 -8.46 -9.83 10.03
C ALA A 18 -9.27 -10.79 10.92
N LYS A 19 -8.61 -11.66 11.71
CA LYS A 19 -9.28 -12.53 12.68
C LYS A 19 -9.76 -11.79 13.92
N LYS A 20 -8.98 -10.83 14.43
CA LYS A 20 -9.37 -10.00 15.58
C LYS A 20 -10.66 -9.24 15.27
N ASN A 21 -10.79 -8.77 14.04
CA ASN A 21 -11.98 -8.09 13.54
C ASN A 21 -12.96 -9.07 12.87
N SER A 22 -13.12 -10.29 13.36
CA SER A 22 -13.95 -11.33 12.70
C SER A 22 -15.40 -10.96 12.36
N VAL A 23 -15.93 -9.88 12.94
CA VAL A 23 -17.28 -9.34 12.67
C VAL A 23 -17.25 -8.24 11.59
N GLU A 24 -16.13 -7.55 11.40
CA GLU A 24 -15.98 -6.39 10.51
C GLU A 24 -14.91 -6.63 9.44
N GLU A 25 -15.20 -6.28 8.20
CA GLU A 25 -14.20 -6.38 7.13
C GLU A 25 -13.08 -5.34 7.35
N LEU A 26 -11.83 -5.81 7.34
CA LEU A 26 -10.66 -4.95 7.45
C LEU A 26 -10.49 -4.15 6.16
N GLN A 27 -10.50 -2.82 6.25
CA GLN A 27 -10.22 -1.92 5.13
C GLN A 27 -8.71 -1.81 4.91
N LEU A 28 -8.27 -1.95 3.67
CA LEU A 28 -6.90 -1.70 3.25
C LEU A 28 -6.86 -0.90 1.96
N PHE A 29 -5.78 -0.13 1.82
CA PHE A 29 -5.50 0.68 0.64
C PHE A 29 -4.13 0.30 0.08
N TYR A 30 -4.04 0.22 -1.25
CA TYR A 30 -2.77 0.06 -1.95
C TYR A 30 -2.56 1.21 -2.92
N GLU A 31 -1.32 1.66 -3.02
CA GLU A 31 -0.90 2.60 -4.03
C GLU A 31 -0.19 1.87 -5.16
N PHE A 32 -0.51 2.24 -6.39
CA PHE A 32 0.17 1.78 -7.59
C PHE A 32 0.54 2.97 -8.47
N PRO A 33 1.66 2.90 -9.20
CA PRO A 33 2.02 3.94 -10.16
C PRO A 33 0.94 4.04 -11.26
N VAL A 34 0.67 5.25 -11.70
CA VAL A 34 -0.08 5.48 -12.94
C VAL A 34 0.90 5.26 -14.09
N VAL A 35 0.74 4.14 -14.79
CA VAL A 35 1.51 3.79 -16.00
C VAL A 35 0.61 4.01 -17.21
N ASP A 36 1.15 4.48 -18.35
CA ASP A 36 0.40 4.83 -19.57
C ASP A 36 -0.76 3.86 -19.86
N GLY A 37 -1.97 4.28 -19.51
CA GLY A 37 -3.18 3.47 -19.48
C GLY A 37 -4.16 4.02 -18.44
N ASP A 38 -5.40 4.30 -18.87
CA ASP A 38 -6.45 4.83 -17.98
C ASP A 38 -7.09 3.75 -17.09
N GLU A 39 -6.60 2.51 -17.16
CA GLU A 39 -7.17 1.38 -16.43
C GLU A 39 -6.48 1.17 -15.07
N PRO A 40 -7.25 0.95 -14.01
CA PRO A 40 -6.69 0.66 -12.70
C PRO A 40 -6.01 -0.72 -12.69
N PRO A 41 -4.93 -0.89 -11.91
CA PRO A 41 -4.28 -2.18 -11.77
C PRO A 41 -5.22 -3.19 -11.11
N VAL A 42 -5.44 -4.31 -11.81
CA VAL A 42 -6.37 -5.38 -11.40
C VAL A 42 -5.71 -6.35 -10.41
N VAL A 43 -4.38 -6.33 -10.30
CA VAL A 43 -3.62 -7.32 -9.51
C VAL A 43 -3.46 -6.86 -8.05
N HIS A 44 -3.58 -7.77 -7.10
CA HIS A 44 -3.26 -7.50 -5.69
C HIS A 44 -1.75 -7.59 -5.46
N PRO A 45 -1.20 -6.89 -4.44
CA PRO A 45 0.17 -7.13 -4.04
C PRO A 45 0.39 -8.61 -3.69
N GLN A 46 1.56 -9.15 -4.06
CA GLN A 46 1.85 -10.58 -4.00
C GLN A 46 1.54 -11.20 -2.63
N PHE A 47 1.88 -10.51 -1.53
CA PHE A 47 1.66 -11.05 -0.19
C PHE A 47 0.16 -11.25 0.16
N ILE A 48 -0.75 -10.47 -0.43
CA ILE A 48 -2.21 -10.64 -0.30
C ILE A 48 -2.70 -11.70 -1.28
N GLN A 49 -2.21 -11.70 -2.52
CA GLN A 49 -2.60 -12.68 -3.52
C GLN A 49 -2.33 -14.10 -3.03
N GLU A 50 -1.15 -14.34 -2.43
CA GLU A 50 -0.80 -15.62 -1.83
C GLU A 50 -1.80 -16.06 -0.75
N LEU A 51 -2.30 -15.13 0.08
CA LEU A 51 -3.29 -15.42 1.12
C LEU A 51 -4.68 -15.75 0.54
N ILE A 52 -5.05 -15.14 -0.58
CA ILE A 52 -6.27 -15.44 -1.34
C ILE A 52 -6.15 -16.85 -1.93
N ASP A 53 -5.03 -17.14 -2.59
CA ASP A 53 -4.80 -18.40 -3.31
C ASP A 53 -4.87 -19.61 -2.36
N ILE A 54 -4.36 -19.47 -1.13
CA ILE A 54 -4.42 -20.50 -0.08
C ILE A 54 -5.69 -20.43 0.78
N HIS A 55 -6.68 -19.61 0.37
CA HIS A 55 -8.01 -19.50 0.96
C HIS A 55 -8.02 -19.12 2.45
N LEU A 56 -7.03 -18.34 2.91
CA LEU A 56 -7.00 -17.83 4.29
C LEU A 56 -7.73 -16.50 4.46
N ILE A 57 -7.92 -15.77 3.36
CA ILE A 57 -8.71 -14.53 3.33
C ILE A 57 -9.65 -14.51 2.13
N GLN A 58 -10.69 -13.70 2.25
CA GLN A 58 -11.50 -13.26 1.11
C GLN A 58 -11.37 -11.76 0.97
N VAL A 59 -11.30 -11.32 -0.28
CA VAL A 59 -11.14 -9.92 -0.66
C VAL A 59 -12.36 -9.47 -1.44
N ARG A 60 -12.87 -8.29 -1.09
CA ARG A 60 -13.85 -7.56 -1.87
C ARG A 60 -13.25 -6.24 -2.31
N GLU A 61 -13.28 -6.01 -3.60
CA GLU A 61 -12.87 -4.73 -4.18
C GLU A 61 -13.99 -3.71 -4.00
N ILE A 62 -13.63 -2.49 -3.61
CA ILE A 62 -14.59 -1.41 -3.40
C ILE A 62 -14.48 -0.40 -4.54
N GLU A 63 -13.34 0.28 -4.65
CA GLU A 63 -13.13 1.35 -5.61
C GLU A 63 -11.63 1.48 -5.93
N ALA A 64 -11.33 1.98 -7.13
CA ALA A 64 -10.02 2.45 -7.51
C ALA A 64 -10.12 3.90 -7.98
N SER A 65 -9.26 4.77 -7.46
CA SER A 65 -9.25 6.21 -7.77
C SER A 65 -7.83 6.71 -8.02
N VAL A 66 -7.67 7.76 -8.83
CA VAL A 66 -6.38 8.42 -9.03
C VAL A 66 -6.28 9.63 -8.12
N LEU A 67 -5.39 9.56 -7.13
CA LEU A 67 -5.19 10.60 -6.13
C LEU A 67 -3.70 10.86 -5.89
N ALA A 68 -3.37 11.91 -5.14
CA ALA A 68 -2.01 12.11 -4.67
C ALA A 68 -1.63 11.02 -3.65
N SER A 69 -0.40 10.50 -3.72
CA SER A 69 0.09 9.46 -2.81
C SER A 69 -0.08 9.87 -1.35
N GLU A 70 -0.85 9.10 -0.60
CA GLU A 70 -1.08 9.27 0.83
C GLU A 70 0.18 8.90 1.62
N PHE A 71 0.90 7.88 1.15
CA PHE A 71 2.20 7.51 1.69
C PHE A 71 3.19 8.68 1.64
N GLN A 72 3.31 9.35 0.48
CA GLN A 72 4.20 10.50 0.34
C GLN A 72 3.76 11.68 1.21
N GLN A 73 2.45 11.95 1.27
CA GLN A 73 1.91 13.03 2.11
C GLN A 73 2.19 12.78 3.60
N SER A 74 1.98 11.54 4.06
CA SER A 74 2.20 11.14 5.45
C SER A 74 3.69 11.19 5.79
N SER A 75 4.54 10.62 4.93
CA SER A 75 5.99 10.65 5.11
C SER A 75 6.56 12.08 5.09
N TRP A 76 6.04 12.96 4.23
CA TRP A 76 6.44 14.37 4.24
C TRP A 76 5.99 15.07 5.53
N THR A 77 4.78 14.77 6.01
CA THR A 77 4.27 15.32 7.27
C THR A 77 5.15 14.90 8.46
N GLU A 78 5.49 13.62 8.55
CA GLU A 78 6.42 13.09 9.56
C GLU A 78 7.80 13.76 9.46
N TYR A 79 8.34 13.92 8.25
CA TYR A 79 9.61 14.62 8.04
C TYR A 79 9.56 16.09 8.52
N CYS A 80 8.38 16.73 8.47
CA CYS A 80 8.19 18.10 8.89
C CYS A 80 7.91 18.28 10.38
N GLU A 81 7.73 17.23 11.17
CA GLU A 81 7.36 17.35 12.60
C GLU A 81 8.37 18.21 13.38
N ASP A 82 9.64 18.15 13.00
CA ASP A 82 10.74 18.90 13.63
C ASP A 82 11.05 20.24 12.93
N LEU A 83 10.25 20.65 11.93
CA LEU A 83 10.48 21.85 11.12
C LEU A 83 9.40 22.90 11.40
N ASP A 84 9.79 24.07 11.92
CA ASP A 84 8.87 25.19 12.17
C ASP A 84 8.21 25.72 10.88
N PHE A 85 8.99 25.83 9.79
CA PHE A 85 8.53 26.33 8.49
C PHE A 85 9.23 25.57 7.35
N PRO A 86 8.64 24.47 6.85
CA PRO A 86 9.23 23.69 5.76
C PRO A 86 9.45 24.52 4.50
N ALA A 87 10.65 24.46 3.94
CA ALA A 87 11.03 25.18 2.73
C ALA A 87 11.34 24.23 1.56
N GLN A 88 11.57 24.81 0.38
CA GLN A 88 11.93 24.05 -0.83
C GLN A 88 13.19 23.19 -0.64
N VAL A 89 14.16 23.64 0.16
CA VAL A 89 15.39 22.87 0.43
C VAL A 89 15.10 21.59 1.25
N ASP A 90 14.15 21.66 2.18
CA ASP A 90 13.72 20.54 3.00
C ASP A 90 12.97 19.52 2.15
N TRP A 91 12.09 20.03 1.26
CA TRP A 91 11.41 19.22 0.26
C TRP A 91 12.39 18.48 -0.64
N ASP A 92 13.38 19.19 -1.20
CA ASP A 92 14.38 18.59 -2.07
C ASP A 92 15.18 17.50 -1.33
N ARG A 93 15.52 17.73 -0.06
CA ARG A 93 16.21 16.73 0.76
C ARG A 93 15.36 15.49 1.02
N TRP A 94 14.12 15.67 1.49
CA TRP A 94 13.18 14.57 1.70
C TRP A 94 12.94 13.80 0.41
N ARG A 95 12.68 14.50 -0.70
CA ARG A 95 12.47 13.94 -2.03
C ARG A 95 13.65 13.06 -2.47
N GLN A 96 14.89 13.51 -2.27
CA GLN A 96 16.07 12.69 -2.58
C GLN A 96 16.16 11.44 -1.72
N GLY A 97 15.76 11.54 -0.43
CA GLY A 97 15.65 10.39 0.46
C GLY A 97 14.65 9.35 -0.07
N ILE A 98 13.45 9.79 -0.44
CA ILE A 98 12.41 8.95 -1.05
C ILE A 98 12.92 8.30 -2.34
N ILE A 99 13.49 9.08 -3.27
CA ILE A 99 14.00 8.56 -4.54
C ILE A 99 15.12 7.52 -4.32
N THR A 100 15.98 7.74 -3.33
CA THR A 100 17.06 6.80 -3.00
C THR A 100 16.50 5.48 -2.44
N GLN A 101 15.46 5.54 -1.61
CA GLN A 101 14.79 4.37 -1.06
C GLN A 101 14.04 3.55 -2.12
N LEU A 102 13.50 4.23 -3.13
CA LEU A 102 12.73 3.63 -4.23
C LEU A 102 13.58 2.92 -5.30
N GLY A 103 14.92 2.90 -5.22
CA GLY A 103 15.75 2.10 -6.13
C GLY A 103 15.61 2.39 -7.64
N GLU A 104 16.01 1.44 -8.50
CA GLU A 104 15.87 1.51 -9.96
C GLU A 104 14.69 0.65 -10.45
N GLY A 105 13.70 1.25 -11.13
CA GLY A 105 12.60 0.51 -11.76
C GLY A 105 11.25 1.26 -11.81
N VAL A 106 10.16 0.49 -11.76
CA VAL A 106 8.74 0.95 -11.70
C VAL A 106 8.50 1.94 -10.54
N GLU A 107 9.33 1.86 -9.51
CA GLU A 107 9.33 2.70 -8.32
C GLU A 107 9.78 4.15 -8.62
N GLN A 108 10.49 4.40 -9.72
CA GLN A 108 10.78 5.78 -10.18
C GLN A 108 9.52 6.53 -10.65
N LEU A 109 8.47 5.81 -11.06
CA LEU A 109 7.18 6.40 -11.46
C LEU A 109 6.41 7.00 -10.29
N MET A 110 6.79 6.64 -9.06
CA MET A 110 6.25 7.21 -7.82
C MET A 110 7.20 8.25 -7.23
N SER A 111 8.00 8.94 -8.03
CA SER A 111 8.88 10.01 -7.54
C SER A 111 8.10 11.31 -7.31
N PRO A 112 8.21 11.95 -6.13
CA PRO A 112 7.62 13.27 -5.91
C PRO A 112 8.10 14.31 -6.93
N GLY A 113 7.22 15.26 -7.23
CA GLY A 113 7.49 16.40 -8.11
C GLY A 113 8.54 17.35 -7.56
N LYS A 114 9.00 18.27 -8.41
CA LYS A 114 10.08 19.20 -8.06
C LYS A 114 9.61 20.34 -7.15
N GLY A 115 8.36 20.78 -7.28
CA GLY A 115 7.82 21.83 -6.41
C GLY A 115 7.40 21.29 -5.04
N LEU A 116 7.56 22.10 -4.00
CA LEU A 116 7.02 21.81 -2.67
C LEU A 116 5.54 21.40 -2.74
N GLY A 117 5.22 20.27 -2.12
CA GLY A 117 3.85 19.73 -2.08
C GLY A 117 3.38 19.10 -3.39
N GLN A 118 4.24 18.93 -4.39
CA GLN A 118 3.92 18.20 -5.61
C GLN A 118 4.09 16.70 -5.38
N PHE A 119 3.07 16.06 -4.81
CA PHE A 119 3.05 14.61 -4.65
C PHE A 119 2.74 13.89 -5.97
N THR A 120 3.18 12.63 -6.06
CA THR A 120 2.92 11.79 -7.22
C THR A 120 1.45 11.40 -7.26
N LYS A 121 0.84 11.40 -8.46
CA LYS A 121 -0.46 10.78 -8.65
C LYS A 121 -0.32 9.27 -8.78
N VAL A 122 -1.12 8.54 -8.01
CA VAL A 122 -1.11 7.09 -7.92
C VAL A 122 -2.54 6.58 -8.02
N TRP A 123 -2.69 5.34 -8.47
CA TRP A 123 -3.93 4.60 -8.27
C TRP A 123 -4.01 4.16 -6.81
N ILE A 124 -5.04 4.62 -6.10
CA ILE A 124 -5.40 4.14 -4.77
C ILE A 124 -6.52 3.11 -4.93
N ARG A 125 -6.23 1.87 -4.55
CA ARG A 125 -7.19 0.76 -4.58
C ARG A 125 -7.65 0.45 -3.17
N GLU A 126 -8.94 0.64 -2.90
CA GLU A 126 -9.56 0.22 -1.66
C GLU A 126 -10.05 -1.23 -1.77
N ILE A 127 -9.68 -2.04 -0.79
CA ILE A 127 -10.23 -3.38 -0.62
C ILE A 127 -10.71 -3.62 0.80
N ARG A 128 -11.64 -4.56 0.94
CA ARG A 128 -12.11 -5.12 2.19
C ARG A 128 -11.64 -6.56 2.31
N ILE A 129 -11.03 -6.89 3.43
CA ILE A 129 -10.51 -8.22 3.72
C ILE A 129 -11.24 -8.83 4.89
N ARG A 130 -11.61 -10.10 4.78
CA ARG A 130 -12.04 -10.92 5.92
C ARG A 130 -11.22 -12.20 6.01
N ALA A 131 -10.90 -12.61 7.22
CA ALA A 131 -10.29 -13.91 7.45
C ALA A 131 -11.31 -15.02 7.17
N VAL A 132 -10.87 -16.06 6.48
CA VAL A 132 -11.66 -17.28 6.29
C VAL A 132 -11.23 -18.27 7.37
N GLN A 133 -12.18 -18.78 8.15
CA GLN A 133 -11.88 -19.96 8.94
C GLN A 133 -11.77 -21.17 8.00
N PRO A 134 -10.70 -21.97 8.08
CA PRO A 134 -10.71 -23.25 7.40
C PRO A 134 -11.90 -24.03 7.96
N SER A 135 -12.83 -24.37 7.08
CA SER A 135 -13.92 -25.26 7.42
C SER A 135 -13.27 -26.59 7.78
N ASN A 136 -13.37 -27.01 9.05
CA ASN A 136 -13.14 -28.40 9.39
C ASN A 136 -14.24 -29.20 8.68
N LEU A 137 -13.96 -29.64 7.45
CA LEU A 137 -14.67 -30.72 6.78
C LEU A 137 -14.23 -32.06 7.39
#